data_AF-A0A954W5L6-F1
#
_entry.id   AF-A0A954W5L6-F1
#
_cell.length_a   1.000
_cell.length_b   1.000
_cell.length_c   1.000
_cell.angle_alpha   90.00
_cell.angle_beta   90.00
_cell.angle_gamma   90.00
#
_symmetry.space_group_name_H-M   'P 1'
#
loop_
_entity.id
_entity.type
_entity.pdbx_description
1 polymer ?
#
loop_
_entity_poly.entity_id
_entity_poly.type
_entity_poly.pdbx_seq_one_letter_code
_entity_poly.pdbx_strand_id
1 'polypeptide(L)'
;MHERTQRSLCRLAFIGLCLIPTLFSLGWIAYGRTDHHQTLSAEVWREQLADWSGLHCEIGGIRYPRPGETVLEDVVLADSETRQTIAELRLLVIERQGNVWMATASQPTIHADHVASLIDLLHERMLKRLPSNFTPIEINVAELTIADEPAARTLADVRAVIESGGNESRVSIDFRVAGVEMSDRALFRATRHRAARPSTTWEFHTGAAGLPTNAAAGHFPWLESFGDRCEFRGTVLAKQADNGWRGRLSGQFSQLDLDRLVSQRFPHKLSGRAGVLISDARFEASRLTLFDATIVSEGGVVS
;
A
#
# COMPACT_ATOMS: atom_id res chain seq x y z
N MET A 1 -66.60 -35.12 -24.01
CA MET A 1 -65.81 -33.85 -24.05
C MET A 1 -64.57 -34.00 -23.16
N HIS A 2 -63.63 -34.91 -23.47
CA HIS A 2 -62.56 -35.28 -22.53
C HIS A 2 -61.15 -35.52 -23.09
N GLU A 3 -60.95 -35.98 -24.34
CA GLU A 3 -59.58 -36.16 -24.87
C GLU A 3 -58.90 -34.87 -25.34
N ARG A 4 -59.66 -33.97 -25.97
CA ARG A 4 -59.11 -32.73 -26.55
C ARG A 4 -58.59 -31.79 -25.46
N THR A 5 -59.30 -31.74 -24.33
CA THR A 5 -58.95 -30.94 -23.15
C THR A 5 -57.72 -31.52 -22.45
N GLN A 6 -57.66 -32.84 -22.21
CA GLN A 6 -56.49 -33.50 -21.61
C GLN A 6 -55.21 -33.34 -22.43
N ARG A 7 -55.28 -33.49 -23.78
CA ARG A 7 -54.10 -33.26 -24.63
C ARG A 7 -53.63 -31.81 -24.62
N SER A 8 -54.56 -30.85 -24.56
CA SER A 8 -54.19 -29.43 -24.44
C SER A 8 -53.55 -29.12 -23.08
N LEU A 9 -54.07 -29.73 -22.01
CA LEU A 9 -53.55 -29.54 -20.65
C LEU A 9 -52.16 -30.14 -20.49
N CYS A 10 -51.92 -31.36 -20.99
CA CYS A 10 -50.60 -31.98 -20.94
C CYS A 10 -49.56 -31.23 -21.78
N ARG A 11 -49.95 -30.67 -22.94
CA ARG A 11 -49.05 -29.84 -23.75
C ARG A 11 -48.72 -28.51 -23.07
N LEU A 12 -49.71 -27.85 -22.47
CA LEU A 12 -49.50 -26.63 -21.68
C LEU A 12 -48.62 -26.89 -20.45
N ALA A 13 -48.83 -28.01 -19.75
CA ALA A 13 -48.00 -28.40 -18.62
C ALA A 13 -46.55 -28.68 -19.04
N PHE A 14 -46.35 -29.42 -20.14
CA PHE A 14 -45.01 -29.69 -20.68
C PHE A 14 -44.30 -28.41 -21.13
N ILE A 15 -44.99 -27.53 -21.84
CA ILE A 15 -44.45 -26.22 -22.24
C ILE A 15 -44.12 -25.39 -20.99
N GLY A 16 -45.01 -25.30 -20.01
CA GLY A 16 -44.76 -24.58 -18.76
C GLY A 16 -43.54 -25.12 -18.01
N LEU A 17 -43.42 -26.45 -17.88
CA LEU A 17 -42.31 -27.10 -17.17
C LEU A 17 -40.96 -26.87 -17.86
N CYS A 18 -40.93 -26.70 -19.18
CA CYS A 18 -39.69 -26.46 -19.94
C CYS A 18 -39.39 -24.96 -20.15
N LEU A 19 -40.41 -24.14 -20.33
CA LEU A 19 -40.28 -22.71 -20.68
C LEU A 19 -40.02 -21.85 -19.44
N ILE A 20 -40.61 -22.19 -18.29
CA ILE A 20 -40.42 -21.41 -17.05
C ILE A 20 -38.96 -21.44 -16.58
N PRO A 21 -38.26 -22.59 -16.50
CA PRO A 21 -36.86 -22.62 -16.07
C PRO A 21 -35.95 -21.88 -17.05
N THR A 22 -36.20 -21.97 -18.35
CA THR A 22 -35.41 -21.27 -19.37
C THR A 22 -35.63 -19.76 -19.33
N LEU A 23 -36.87 -19.30 -19.18
CA LEU A 23 -37.18 -17.87 -18.97
C LEU A 23 -36.63 -17.35 -17.64
N PHE A 24 -36.64 -18.18 -16.59
CA PHE A 24 -36.05 -17.81 -15.30
C PHE A 24 -34.52 -17.69 -15.40
N SER A 25 -33.84 -18.63 -16.07
CA SER A 25 -32.40 -18.53 -16.33
C SER A 25 -32.06 -17.33 -17.22
N LEU A 26 -32.83 -17.08 -18.28
CA LEU A 26 -32.65 -15.90 -19.15
C LEU A 26 -32.90 -14.60 -18.38
N GLY A 27 -33.96 -14.55 -17.57
CA GLY A 27 -34.28 -13.42 -16.71
C GLY A 27 -33.20 -13.17 -15.66
N TRP A 28 -32.64 -14.23 -15.07
CA TRP A 28 -31.53 -14.14 -14.13
C TRP A 28 -30.24 -13.65 -14.79
N ILE A 29 -29.93 -14.14 -16.00
CA ILE A 29 -28.78 -13.68 -16.80
C ILE A 29 -28.96 -12.21 -17.22
N ALA A 30 -30.17 -11.81 -17.61
CA ALA A 30 -30.50 -10.44 -17.95
C ALA A 30 -30.42 -9.53 -16.72
N TYR A 31 -30.95 -9.98 -15.58
CA TYR A 31 -30.90 -9.27 -14.31
C TYR A 31 -29.45 -9.05 -13.84
N GLY A 32 -28.62 -10.10 -13.87
CA GLY A 32 -27.20 -9.99 -13.52
C GLY A 32 -26.39 -9.10 -14.48
N ARG A 33 -26.88 -8.87 -15.70
CA ARG A 33 -26.33 -7.90 -16.66
C ARG A 33 -26.90 -6.49 -16.52
N THR A 34 -27.91 -6.27 -15.69
CA THR A 34 -28.55 -4.96 -15.56
C THR A 34 -27.66 -4.03 -14.75
N ASP A 35 -27.51 -2.78 -15.20
CA ASP A 35 -26.69 -1.75 -14.54
C ASP A 35 -27.01 -1.59 -13.05
N HIS A 36 -28.28 -1.80 -12.66
CA HIS A 36 -28.74 -1.72 -11.28
C HIS A 36 -28.09 -2.75 -10.35
N HIS A 37 -27.94 -4.00 -10.82
CA HIS A 37 -27.26 -5.03 -10.03
C HIS A 37 -25.77 -4.71 -9.87
N GLN A 38 -25.15 -4.16 -10.93
CA GLN A 38 -23.77 -3.72 -10.89
C GLN A 38 -23.57 -2.55 -9.91
N THR A 39 -24.52 -1.60 -9.85
CA THR A 39 -24.43 -0.46 -8.91
C THR A 39 -24.54 -0.90 -7.46
N LEU A 40 -25.50 -1.77 -7.13
CA LEU A 40 -25.68 -2.31 -5.77
C LEU A 40 -24.48 -3.15 -5.33
N SER A 41 -23.96 -4.01 -6.22
CA SER A 41 -22.77 -4.82 -5.93
C SER A 41 -21.53 -3.95 -5.75
N ALA A 42 -21.42 -2.86 -6.51
CA ALA A 42 -20.35 -1.90 -6.37
C ALA A 42 -20.39 -1.18 -5.03
N GLU A 43 -21.57 -0.83 -4.52
CA GLU A 43 -21.68 -0.17 -3.22
C GLU A 43 -21.18 -1.04 -2.08
N VAL A 44 -21.52 -2.34 -2.07
CA VAL A 44 -21.03 -3.28 -1.05
C VAL A 44 -19.50 -3.37 -1.08
N TRP A 45 -18.90 -3.44 -2.27
CA TRP A 45 -17.45 -3.50 -2.40
C TRP A 45 -16.77 -2.17 -2.07
N ARG A 46 -17.39 -1.03 -2.36
CA ARG A 46 -16.89 0.29 -1.95
C ARG A 46 -16.87 0.42 -0.44
N GLU A 47 -17.96 0.06 0.25
CA GLU A 47 -18.01 0.06 1.71
C GLU A 47 -16.95 -0.87 2.30
N GLN A 48 -16.81 -2.08 1.77
CA GLN A 48 -15.84 -3.05 2.26
C GLN A 48 -14.39 -2.60 2.04
N LEU A 49 -14.05 -2.08 0.86
CA LEU A 49 -12.73 -1.52 0.59
C LEU A 49 -12.45 -0.27 1.41
N ALA A 50 -13.44 0.58 1.64
CA ALA A 50 -13.31 1.75 2.49
C ALA A 50 -13.10 1.37 3.96
N ASP A 51 -13.79 0.34 4.44
CA ASP A 51 -13.59 -0.17 5.80
C ASP A 51 -12.17 -0.71 6.01
N TRP A 52 -11.67 -1.47 5.03
CA TRP A 52 -10.32 -2.03 5.06
C TRP A 52 -9.25 -0.95 4.93
N SER A 53 -9.29 -0.17 3.85
CA SER A 53 -8.24 0.81 3.53
C SER A 53 -8.33 2.09 4.37
N GLY A 54 -9.52 2.46 4.85
CA GLY A 54 -9.80 3.79 5.38
C GLY A 54 -9.88 4.88 4.31
N LEU A 55 -9.87 4.50 3.02
CA LEU A 55 -9.89 5.41 1.88
C LEU A 55 -11.28 5.41 1.22
N HIS A 56 -11.62 6.50 0.56
CA HIS A 56 -12.74 6.48 -0.36
C HIS A 56 -12.37 5.65 -1.60
N CYS A 57 -13.25 4.74 -1.98
CA CYS A 57 -13.03 3.88 -3.14
C CYS A 57 -14.08 4.18 -4.21
N GLU A 58 -13.61 4.47 -5.41
CA GLU A 58 -14.43 4.46 -6.63
C GLU A 58 -14.09 3.21 -7.43
N ILE A 59 -15.11 2.63 -8.07
CA ILE A 59 -14.99 1.36 -8.82
C ILE A 59 -15.77 1.56 -10.11
N GLY A 60 -15.08 1.42 -11.25
CA GLY A 60 -15.68 1.55 -12.58
C GLY A 60 -16.46 0.32 -13.03
N GLY A 61 -16.01 -0.89 -12.64
CA GLY A 61 -16.68 -2.14 -13.02
C GLY A 61 -16.45 -3.28 -12.03
N ILE A 62 -17.40 -4.22 -11.97
CA ILE A 62 -17.29 -5.44 -11.14
C ILE A 62 -17.66 -6.66 -11.96
N ARG A 63 -16.83 -7.69 -11.85
CA ARG A 63 -17.03 -8.98 -12.50
C ARG A 63 -16.77 -10.14 -11.53
N TYR A 64 -17.54 -11.19 -11.72
CA TYR A 64 -17.42 -12.44 -10.96
C TYR A 64 -17.08 -13.57 -11.93
N PRO A 65 -15.81 -13.71 -12.35
CA PRO A 65 -15.44 -14.72 -13.35
C PRO A 65 -15.62 -16.14 -12.83
N ARG A 66 -15.44 -16.37 -11.52
CA ARG A 66 -15.55 -17.66 -10.85
C ARG A 66 -16.17 -17.50 -9.46
N PRO A 67 -16.80 -18.55 -8.90
CA PRO A 67 -17.29 -18.50 -7.52
C PRO A 67 -16.15 -18.20 -6.54
N GLY A 68 -16.32 -17.16 -5.71
CA GLY A 68 -15.34 -16.76 -4.69
C GLY A 68 -14.23 -15.82 -5.20
N GLU A 69 -14.20 -15.52 -6.50
CA GLU A 69 -13.29 -14.56 -7.13
C GLU A 69 -14.10 -13.32 -7.53
N THR A 70 -13.64 -12.15 -7.09
CA THR A 70 -14.19 -10.85 -7.50
C THR A 70 -13.12 -10.05 -8.21
N VAL A 71 -13.46 -9.52 -9.37
CA VAL A 71 -12.60 -8.66 -10.16
C VAL A 71 -13.20 -7.26 -10.18
N LEU A 72 -12.44 -6.30 -9.69
CA LEU A 72 -12.79 -4.88 -9.70
C LEU A 72 -11.96 -4.20 -10.79
N GLU A 73 -12.63 -3.47 -11.67
CA GLU A 73 -12.04 -2.76 -12.80
C GLU A 73 -12.08 -1.25 -12.51
N ASP A 74 -11.02 -0.54 -12.91
CA ASP A 74 -10.85 0.92 -12.75
C ASP A 74 -11.10 1.38 -11.32
N VAL A 75 -10.29 0.86 -10.39
CA VAL A 75 -10.37 1.18 -8.96
C VAL A 75 -9.55 2.43 -8.67
N VAL A 76 -10.19 3.43 -8.08
CA VAL A 76 -9.54 4.66 -7.64
C VAL A 76 -9.66 4.76 -6.13
N LEU A 77 -8.53 4.89 -5.45
CA LEU A 77 -8.45 5.11 -4.01
C LEU A 77 -8.13 6.58 -3.77
N ALA A 78 -9.03 7.28 -3.09
CA ALA A 78 -8.92 8.68 -2.76
C ALA A 78 -8.98 8.90 -1.25
N ASP A 79 -8.35 9.97 -0.79
CA ASP A 79 -8.46 10.40 0.59
C ASP A 79 -9.93 10.71 0.94
N SER A 80 -10.39 10.25 2.11
CA SER A 80 -11.80 10.35 2.48
C SER A 80 -12.26 11.79 2.77
N GLU A 81 -11.35 12.67 3.20
CA GLU A 81 -11.65 14.05 3.57
C GLU A 81 -11.47 15.00 2.38
N THR A 82 -10.34 14.89 1.69
CA THR A 82 -9.95 15.81 0.61
C THR A 82 -10.41 15.35 -0.77
N ARG A 83 -10.80 14.08 -0.92
CA ARG A 83 -11.11 13.43 -2.21
C ARG A 83 -9.95 13.45 -3.22
N GLN A 84 -8.74 13.72 -2.76
CA GLN A 84 -7.56 13.67 -3.60
C GLN A 84 -7.19 12.22 -3.90
N THR A 85 -6.93 11.91 -5.17
CA THR A 85 -6.53 10.57 -5.61
C THR A 85 -5.17 10.19 -5.04
N ILE A 86 -5.12 9.11 -4.27
CA ILE A 86 -3.90 8.56 -3.68
C ILE A 86 -3.32 7.46 -4.57
N ALA A 87 -4.19 6.56 -5.05
CA ALA A 87 -3.77 5.44 -5.88
C ALA A 87 -4.82 5.10 -6.93
N GLU A 88 -4.36 4.70 -8.11
CA GLU A 88 -5.20 4.23 -9.22
C GLU A 88 -4.78 2.82 -9.60
N LEU A 89 -5.74 1.93 -9.80
CA LEU A 89 -5.51 0.55 -10.19
C LEU A 89 -6.44 0.18 -11.34
N ARG A 90 -5.88 -0.36 -12.42
CA ARG A 90 -6.68 -0.83 -13.56
C ARG A 90 -7.51 -2.05 -13.20
N LEU A 91 -6.92 -2.98 -12.43
CA LEU A 91 -7.55 -4.24 -12.09
C LEU A 91 -7.15 -4.66 -10.67
N LEU A 92 -8.13 -5.00 -9.85
CA LEU A 92 -7.95 -5.58 -8.53
C LEU A 92 -8.75 -6.88 -8.44
N VAL A 93 -8.05 -8.00 -8.37
CA VAL A 93 -8.64 -9.33 -8.18
C VAL A 93 -8.61 -9.67 -6.71
N ILE A 94 -9.75 -9.97 -6.12
CA ILE A 94 -9.89 -10.35 -4.71
C ILE A 94 -10.47 -11.76 -4.66
N GLU A 95 -9.75 -12.65 -4.00
CA GLU A 95 -10.19 -14.02 -3.76
C GLU A 95 -10.00 -14.39 -2.29
N ARG A 96 -10.84 -15.31 -1.80
CA ARG A 96 -10.70 -15.84 -0.45
C ARG A 96 -10.13 -17.25 -0.50
N GLN A 97 -8.90 -17.42 -0.05
CA GLN A 97 -8.25 -18.73 0.05
C GLN A 97 -8.26 -19.21 1.51
N GLY A 98 -9.25 -20.02 1.85
CA GLY A 98 -9.44 -20.48 3.23
C GLY A 98 -9.76 -19.32 4.19
N ASN A 99 -8.82 -19.02 5.08
CA ASN A 99 -8.95 -17.94 6.07
C ASN A 99 -8.02 -16.74 5.80
N VAL A 100 -7.61 -16.56 4.54
CA VAL A 100 -6.80 -15.43 4.09
C VAL A 100 -7.47 -14.80 2.87
N TRP A 101 -7.50 -13.47 2.84
CA TRP A 101 -7.86 -12.72 1.64
C TRP A 101 -6.61 -12.53 0.79
N MET A 102 -6.70 -12.92 -0.48
CA MET A 102 -5.68 -12.63 -1.48
C MET A 102 -6.19 -11.54 -2.41
N ALA A 103 -5.42 -10.47 -2.53
CA ALA A 103 -5.65 -9.38 -3.45
C ALA A 103 -4.50 -9.34 -4.47
N THR A 104 -4.81 -9.35 -5.75
CA THR A 104 -3.84 -9.16 -6.82
C THR A 104 -4.16 -7.87 -7.56
N ALA A 105 -3.27 -6.89 -7.46
CA ALA A 105 -3.43 -5.59 -8.08
C ALA A 105 -2.54 -5.47 -9.32
N SER A 106 -3.12 -5.00 -10.42
CA SER A 106 -2.43 -4.84 -11.70
C SER A 106 -2.04 -3.39 -11.93
N GLN A 107 -0.73 -3.13 -11.96
CA GLN A 107 -0.12 -1.84 -12.28
C GLN A 107 -0.70 -0.64 -11.50
N PRO A 108 -0.81 -0.72 -10.16
CA PRO A 108 -1.16 0.45 -9.37
C PRO A 108 -0.19 1.60 -9.63
N THR A 109 -0.73 2.81 -9.66
CA THR A 109 0.04 4.06 -9.68
C THR A 109 -0.26 4.84 -8.41
N ILE A 110 0.78 5.26 -7.69
CA ILE A 110 0.68 6.06 -6.46
C ILE A 110 1.44 7.37 -6.69
N HIS A 111 0.85 8.50 -6.33
CA HIS A 111 1.57 9.78 -6.36
C HIS A 111 2.55 9.89 -5.18
N ALA A 112 3.77 10.35 -5.44
CA ALA A 112 4.84 10.43 -4.45
C ALA A 112 4.45 11.29 -3.23
N ASP A 113 3.71 12.38 -3.46
CA ASP A 113 3.21 13.28 -2.43
C ASP A 113 2.30 12.59 -1.40
N HIS A 114 1.71 11.45 -1.77
CA HIS A 114 0.79 10.69 -0.91
C HIS A 114 1.43 9.47 -0.24
N VAL A 115 2.70 9.18 -0.50
CA VAL A 115 3.39 8.05 0.14
C VAL A 115 3.46 8.24 1.66
N ALA A 116 3.72 9.47 2.13
CA ALA A 116 3.71 9.77 3.56
C ALA A 116 2.32 9.56 4.18
N SER A 117 1.26 10.04 3.53
CA SER A 117 -0.12 9.81 3.96
C SER A 117 -0.47 8.33 4.01
N LEU A 118 0.02 7.52 3.07
CA LEU A 118 -0.15 6.06 3.10
C LEU A 118 0.54 5.42 4.29
N ILE A 119 1.74 5.87 4.67
CA ILE A 119 2.44 5.38 5.87
C ILE A 119 1.63 5.72 7.13
N ASP A 120 1.07 6.93 7.21
CA ASP A 120 0.22 7.35 8.33
C ASP A 120 -1.07 6.54 8.40
N LEU A 121 -1.73 6.30 7.26
CA LEU A 121 -2.92 5.44 7.17
C LEU A 121 -2.61 4.00 7.57
N LEU A 122 -1.50 3.43 7.10
CA LEU A 122 -1.02 2.12 7.54
C LEU A 122 -0.81 2.10 9.06
N HIS A 123 -0.26 3.16 9.64
CA HIS A 123 -0.03 3.22 11.08
C HIS A 123 -1.34 3.35 11.89
N GLU A 124 -2.19 4.31 11.55
CA GLU A 124 -3.41 4.63 12.30
C GLU A 124 -4.49 3.59 12.10
N ARG A 125 -4.68 3.11 10.87
CA ARG A 125 -5.76 2.18 10.55
C ARG A 125 -5.33 0.74 10.73
N MET A 126 -4.23 0.33 10.08
CA MET A 126 -3.81 -1.06 10.12
C MET A 126 -3.22 -1.39 11.49
N LEU A 127 -2.16 -0.69 11.90
CA LEU A 127 -1.46 -1.10 13.12
C LEU A 127 -2.26 -0.84 14.41
N LYS A 128 -2.89 0.34 14.53
CA LYS A 128 -3.60 0.74 15.76
C LYS A 128 -5.04 0.23 15.86
N ARG A 129 -5.78 0.15 14.75
CA ARG A 129 -7.24 -0.12 14.78
C ARG A 129 -7.66 -1.50 14.28
N LEU A 130 -6.77 -2.31 13.71
CA LEU A 130 -7.13 -3.67 13.28
C LEU A 130 -7.69 -4.50 14.45
N PRO A 131 -8.81 -5.21 14.31
CA PRO A 131 -9.30 -6.06 15.38
C PRO A 131 -8.38 -7.29 15.57
N SER A 132 -8.41 -7.91 16.76
CA SER A 132 -7.57 -9.09 17.05
C SER A 132 -7.99 -10.36 16.30
N ASN A 133 -9.20 -10.38 15.74
CA ASN A 133 -9.75 -11.47 14.91
C ASN A 133 -9.78 -11.10 13.42
N PHE A 134 -8.92 -10.17 12.99
CA PHE A 134 -8.82 -9.78 11.60
C PHE A 134 -8.38 -10.95 10.72
N THR A 135 -9.07 -11.15 9.60
CA THR A 135 -8.65 -12.11 8.58
C THR A 135 -7.43 -11.55 7.85
N PRO A 136 -6.28 -12.24 7.83
CA PRO A 136 -5.09 -11.75 7.16
C PRO A 136 -5.37 -11.42 5.69
N ILE A 137 -4.70 -10.37 5.20
CA ILE A 137 -4.76 -9.96 3.80
C ILE A 137 -3.36 -10.04 3.22
N GLU A 138 -3.24 -10.74 2.10
CA GLU A 138 -2.05 -10.77 1.27
C GLU A 138 -2.33 -10.03 -0.04
N ILE A 139 -1.51 -9.03 -0.35
CA ILE A 139 -1.62 -8.20 -1.54
C ILE A 139 -0.38 -8.47 -2.40
N ASN A 140 -0.61 -8.89 -3.63
CA ASN A 140 0.43 -9.14 -4.62
C ASN A 140 0.29 -8.14 -5.77
N VAL A 141 1.40 -7.50 -6.11
CA VAL A 141 1.46 -6.51 -7.18
C VAL A 141 2.72 -6.77 -8.00
N ALA A 142 2.55 -7.11 -9.27
CA ALA A 142 3.69 -7.37 -10.15
C ALA A 142 4.55 -6.12 -10.38
N GLU A 143 3.89 -4.98 -10.63
CA GLU A 143 4.52 -3.69 -10.89
C GLU A 143 3.70 -2.59 -10.20
N LEU A 144 4.35 -1.76 -9.39
CA LEU A 144 3.76 -0.60 -8.72
C LEU A 144 4.56 0.63 -9.13
N THR A 145 3.91 1.63 -9.73
CA THR A 145 4.58 2.87 -10.13
C THR A 145 4.34 3.96 -9.11
N ILE A 146 5.41 4.51 -8.56
CA ILE A 146 5.38 5.74 -7.77
C ILE A 146 5.64 6.89 -8.75
N ALA A 147 4.58 7.65 -9.04
CA ALA A 147 4.64 8.85 -9.85
C ALA A 147 5.23 9.99 -9.02
N ASP A 148 6.51 10.27 -9.24
CA ASP A 148 7.24 11.40 -8.67
C ASP A 148 7.66 12.31 -9.84
N GLU A 149 7.37 13.61 -9.81
CA GLU A 149 7.89 14.55 -10.80
C GLU A 149 9.24 15.09 -10.30
N PRO A 150 10.35 14.92 -11.04
CA PRO A 150 10.44 14.67 -12.48
C PRO A 150 10.71 13.20 -12.90
N ALA A 151 10.75 12.24 -11.98
CA ALA A 151 11.12 10.85 -12.29
C ALA A 151 10.23 9.82 -11.59
N ALA A 152 9.35 9.17 -12.35
CA ALA A 152 8.60 8.02 -11.87
C ALA A 152 9.52 6.83 -11.57
N ARG A 153 9.21 6.06 -10.52
CA ARG A 153 9.92 4.84 -10.16
C ARG A 153 8.97 3.67 -10.11
N THR A 154 9.38 2.53 -10.64
CA THR A 154 8.59 1.30 -10.60
C THR A 154 9.20 0.34 -9.59
N LEU A 155 8.37 -0.11 -8.65
CA LEU A 155 8.66 -1.23 -7.77
C LEU A 155 8.11 -2.51 -8.41
N ALA A 156 8.88 -3.59 -8.36
CA ALA A 156 8.53 -4.87 -8.95
C ALA A 156 8.36 -5.93 -7.86
N ASP A 157 7.54 -6.96 -8.14
CA ASP A 157 7.26 -8.09 -7.25
C ASP A 157 6.86 -7.65 -5.83
N VAL A 158 6.05 -6.60 -5.71
CA VAL A 158 5.63 -6.06 -4.42
C VAL A 158 4.65 -7.03 -3.78
N ARG A 159 4.98 -7.48 -2.58
CA ARG A 159 4.13 -8.31 -1.75
C ARG A 159 3.91 -7.62 -0.42
N ALA A 160 2.65 -7.41 -0.06
CA ALA A 160 2.26 -6.86 1.23
C ALA A 160 1.43 -7.89 2.01
N VAL A 161 1.75 -8.08 3.28
CA VAL A 161 1.02 -8.97 4.18
C VAL A 161 0.58 -8.16 5.39
N ILE A 162 -0.72 -8.17 5.65
CA ILE A 162 -1.35 -7.50 6.78
C ILE A 162 -1.97 -8.59 7.66
N GLU A 163 -1.53 -8.64 8.91
CA GLU A 163 -2.00 -9.62 9.88
C GLU A 163 -2.23 -8.96 11.24
N SER A 164 -3.20 -9.47 11.99
CA SER A 164 -3.45 -9.05 13.35
C SER A 164 -3.90 -10.26 14.15
N GLY A 165 -3.30 -10.48 15.30
CA GLY A 165 -3.52 -11.66 16.12
C GLY A 165 -3.06 -11.46 17.55
N GLY A 166 -3.92 -11.84 18.50
CA GLY A 166 -3.63 -11.69 19.92
C GLY A 166 -3.31 -10.25 20.30
N ASN A 167 -2.07 -10.02 20.73
CA ASN A 167 -1.54 -8.73 21.16
C ASN A 167 -0.65 -8.05 20.10
N GLU A 168 -0.68 -8.48 18.83
CA GLU A 168 0.15 -7.90 17.79
C GLU A 168 -0.63 -7.61 16.50
N SER A 169 -0.24 -6.53 15.83
CA SER A 169 -0.64 -6.27 14.44
C SER A 169 0.60 -5.98 13.63
N ARG A 170 0.72 -6.59 12.46
CA ARG A 170 1.92 -6.52 11.62
C ARG A 170 1.53 -6.20 10.18
N VAL A 171 2.32 -5.30 9.59
CA VAL A 171 2.34 -5.05 8.16
C VAL A 171 3.76 -5.34 7.69
N SER A 172 3.91 -6.19 6.67
CA SER A 172 5.19 -6.42 5.99
C SER A 172 5.01 -6.17 4.50
N ILE A 173 5.92 -5.42 3.90
CA ILE A 173 5.95 -5.13 2.47
C ILE A 173 7.36 -5.47 1.98
N ASP A 174 7.47 -6.42 1.06
CA ASP A 174 8.72 -6.73 0.38
C ASP A 174 8.61 -6.44 -1.11
N PHE A 175 9.68 -5.91 -1.70
CA PHE A 175 9.67 -5.47 -3.10
C PHE A 175 11.07 -5.42 -3.70
N ARG A 176 11.12 -5.30 -5.03
CA ARG A 176 12.32 -4.98 -5.81
C ARG A 176 12.15 -3.61 -6.46
N VAL A 177 13.25 -2.96 -6.81
CA VAL A 177 13.22 -1.73 -7.61
C VAL A 177 13.52 -2.11 -9.06
N ALA A 178 12.62 -1.76 -9.98
CA ALA A 178 12.80 -2.07 -11.39
C ALA A 178 14.07 -1.39 -11.93
N GLY A 179 14.83 -2.13 -12.74
CA GLY A 179 16.10 -1.64 -13.31
C GLY A 179 17.29 -1.62 -12.35
N VAL A 180 17.12 -2.03 -11.09
CA VAL A 180 18.22 -2.18 -10.12
C VAL A 180 18.45 -3.66 -9.85
N GLU A 181 19.69 -4.12 -10.01
CA GLU A 181 20.06 -5.48 -9.62
C GLU A 181 20.09 -5.59 -8.08
N MET A 182 19.23 -6.46 -7.55
CA MET A 182 19.06 -6.66 -6.11
C MET A 182 19.20 -8.15 -5.79
N SER A 183 20.24 -8.50 -5.01
CA SER A 183 20.39 -9.84 -4.43
C SER A 183 19.26 -10.14 -3.46
N ASP A 184 18.95 -9.16 -2.59
CA ASP A 184 17.94 -9.23 -1.56
C ASP A 184 16.85 -8.19 -1.81
N ARG A 185 15.59 -8.57 -1.54
CA ARG A 185 14.45 -7.66 -1.65
C ARG A 185 14.56 -6.55 -0.60
N ALA A 186 14.08 -5.36 -0.96
CA ALA A 186 13.79 -4.35 0.04
C ALA A 186 12.64 -4.86 0.92
N LEU A 187 12.70 -4.55 2.22
CA LEU A 187 11.72 -4.95 3.21
C LEU A 187 11.34 -3.73 4.05
N PHE A 188 10.05 -3.48 4.15
CA PHE A 188 9.46 -2.62 5.15
C PHE A 188 8.58 -3.46 6.05
N ARG A 189 8.80 -3.40 7.36
CA ARG A 189 7.99 -4.11 8.34
C ARG A 189 7.65 -3.19 9.50
N ALA A 190 6.37 -3.12 9.83
CA ALA A 190 5.88 -2.43 11.00
C ALA A 190 5.09 -3.40 11.87
N THR A 191 5.46 -3.51 13.14
CA THR A 191 4.80 -4.39 14.12
C THR A 191 4.36 -3.58 15.33
N ARG A 192 3.06 -3.53 15.60
CA ARG A 192 2.47 -2.93 16.79
C ARG A 192 2.29 -4.00 17.86
N HIS A 193 2.98 -3.84 18.98
CA HIS A 193 2.74 -4.63 20.19
C HIS A 193 1.71 -3.92 21.07
N ARG A 194 0.60 -4.61 21.36
CA ARG A 194 -0.55 -4.16 22.16
C ARG A 194 -0.46 -4.68 23.59
N ALA A 195 0.64 -4.33 24.26
CA ALA A 195 0.80 -4.57 25.69
C ALA A 195 0.19 -3.41 26.51
N ALA A 196 0.28 -3.48 27.85
CA ALA A 196 -0.14 -2.39 28.75
C ALA A 196 0.49 -1.02 28.38
N ARG A 197 1.70 -1.04 27.80
CA ARG A 197 2.32 0.11 27.14
C ARG A 197 2.55 -0.24 25.67
N PRO A 198 1.72 0.24 24.75
CA PRO A 198 1.80 -0.19 23.37
C PRO A 198 3.00 0.47 22.68
N SER A 199 3.64 -0.26 21.77
CA SER A 199 4.81 0.25 21.03
C SER A 199 4.80 -0.28 19.61
N THR A 200 5.37 0.49 18.68
CA THR A 200 5.49 0.10 17.27
C THR A 200 6.95 -0.04 16.91
N THR A 201 7.33 -1.22 16.44
CA THR A 201 8.65 -1.48 15.87
C THR A 201 8.57 -1.34 14.36
N TRP A 202 9.48 -0.55 13.80
CA TRP A 202 9.64 -0.29 12.38
C TRP A 202 11.00 -0.80 11.94
N GLU A 203 11.00 -1.62 10.92
CA GLU A 203 12.18 -2.22 10.32
C GLU A 203 12.14 -1.91 8.83
N PHE A 204 13.24 -1.36 8.32
CA PHE A 204 13.36 -0.99 6.93
C PHE A 204 14.73 -1.40 6.42
N HIS A 205 14.75 -2.13 5.31
CA HIS A 205 15.95 -2.55 4.61
C HIS A 205 15.75 -2.24 3.14
N THR A 206 16.68 -1.49 2.54
CA THR A 206 16.56 -1.12 1.12
C THR A 206 17.20 -2.14 0.17
N GLY A 207 17.87 -3.16 0.73
CA GLY A 207 18.70 -4.08 -0.05
C GLY A 207 19.85 -3.34 -0.75
N ALA A 208 20.06 -3.63 -2.03
CA ALA A 208 21.07 -2.94 -2.84
C ALA A 208 20.61 -1.60 -3.43
N ALA A 209 19.30 -1.31 -3.38
CA ALA A 209 18.73 -0.12 -4.01
C ALA A 209 18.85 1.13 -3.13
N GLY A 210 19.11 2.27 -3.78
CA GLY A 210 18.89 3.59 -3.21
C GLY A 210 17.41 3.96 -3.34
N LEU A 211 16.76 4.25 -2.22
CA LEU A 211 15.37 4.68 -2.18
C LEU A 211 15.31 6.18 -1.88
N PRO A 212 14.46 6.94 -2.60
CA PRO A 212 14.44 8.38 -2.47
C PRO A 212 13.88 8.76 -1.09
N THR A 213 14.55 9.71 -0.44
CA THR A 213 14.24 10.09 0.96
C THR A 213 13.03 11.01 1.08
N ASN A 214 12.69 11.75 0.01
CA ASN A 214 11.50 12.59 -0.09
C ASN A 214 10.19 11.82 0.14
N ALA A 215 10.11 10.56 -0.33
CA ALA A 215 8.95 9.70 -0.13
C ALA A 215 8.63 9.45 1.36
N ALA A 216 9.63 9.54 2.23
CA ALA A 216 9.49 9.39 3.67
C ALA A 216 9.46 10.74 4.41
N ALA A 217 9.66 11.86 3.72
CA ALA A 217 9.81 13.17 4.34
C ALA A 217 8.54 13.67 5.02
N GLY A 218 7.36 13.34 4.49
CA GLY A 218 6.10 13.71 5.16
C GLY A 218 5.92 13.04 6.54
N HIS A 219 6.49 11.85 6.76
CA HIS A 219 6.49 11.20 8.09
C HIS A 219 7.73 11.58 8.92
N PHE A 220 8.84 11.91 8.26
CA PHE A 220 10.10 12.33 8.88
C PHE A 220 10.55 13.69 8.32
N PRO A 221 10.00 14.82 8.82
CA PRO A 221 10.19 16.15 8.21
C PRO A 221 11.65 16.60 8.11
N TRP A 222 12.54 16.04 8.92
CA TRP A 222 13.97 16.34 8.84
C TRP A 222 14.62 15.87 7.52
N LEU A 223 14.02 14.89 6.81
CA LEU A 223 14.49 14.43 5.51
C LEU A 223 14.30 15.46 4.39
N GLU A 224 13.36 16.42 4.53
CA GLU A 224 13.17 17.50 3.55
C GLU A 224 14.47 18.29 3.33
N SER A 225 15.26 18.44 4.39
CA SER A 225 16.53 19.17 4.34
C SER A 225 17.65 18.43 3.59
N PHE A 226 17.44 17.16 3.22
CA PHE A 226 18.46 16.38 2.52
C PHE A 226 18.45 16.62 1.00
N GLY A 227 17.39 17.25 0.49
CA GLY A 227 17.20 17.56 -0.92
C GLY A 227 16.48 16.48 -1.71
N ASP A 228 15.84 16.89 -2.80
CA ASP A 228 14.86 16.07 -3.55
C ASP A 228 15.50 14.87 -4.27
N ARG A 229 16.83 14.89 -4.45
CA ARG A 229 17.59 13.82 -5.11
C ARG A 229 18.28 12.89 -4.12
N CYS A 230 18.13 13.13 -2.82
CA CYS A 230 18.82 12.33 -1.81
C CYS A 230 18.22 10.92 -1.76
N GLU A 231 19.07 9.92 -1.91
CA GLU A 231 18.69 8.51 -1.79
C GLU A 231 19.33 7.90 -0.55
N PHE A 232 18.57 7.04 0.12
CA PHE A 232 19.06 6.23 1.23
C PHE A 232 19.20 4.77 0.80
N ARG A 233 20.33 4.17 1.15
CA ARG A 233 20.57 2.74 1.04
C ARG A 233 21.08 2.20 2.37
N GLY A 234 20.36 1.26 2.97
CA GLY A 234 20.80 0.67 4.23
C GLY A 234 19.67 0.06 5.05
N THR A 235 19.84 0.11 6.36
CA THR A 235 18.95 -0.47 7.35
C THR A 235 18.55 0.56 8.40
N VAL A 236 17.26 0.59 8.73
CA VAL A 236 16.70 1.34 9.84
C VAL A 236 15.92 0.39 10.74
N LEU A 237 16.21 0.41 12.04
CA LEU A 237 15.42 -0.26 13.05
C LEU A 237 15.03 0.76 14.11
N ALA A 238 13.74 1.05 14.20
CA ALA A 238 13.20 2.06 15.07
C ALA A 238 12.05 1.50 15.91
N LYS A 239 11.95 1.94 17.15
CA LYS A 239 10.86 1.62 18.06
C LYS A 239 10.25 2.93 18.55
N GLN A 240 8.96 3.07 18.31
CA GLN A 240 8.15 4.19 18.76
C GLN A 240 7.36 3.76 20.01
N ALA A 241 7.54 4.49 21.10
CA ALA A 241 6.81 4.30 22.35
C ALA A 241 6.43 5.68 22.93
N ASP A 242 5.77 5.71 24.09
CA ASP A 242 5.27 6.94 24.72
C ASP A 242 6.38 7.97 25.00
N ASN A 243 7.63 7.52 25.21
CA ASN A 243 8.80 8.37 25.46
C ASN A 243 9.55 8.79 24.19
N GLY A 244 8.94 8.62 23.02
CA GLY A 244 9.49 8.98 21.72
C GLY A 244 10.13 7.82 20.98
N TRP A 245 11.06 8.15 20.08
CA TRP A 245 11.71 7.20 19.21
C TRP A 245 13.02 6.68 19.82
N ARG A 246 13.25 5.36 19.71
CA ARG A 246 14.55 4.72 19.95
C ARG A 246 14.92 3.86 18.77
N GLY A 247 16.17 3.88 18.32
CA GLY A 247 16.55 3.03 17.22
C GLY A 247 17.99 3.19 16.78
N ARG A 248 18.29 2.48 15.69
CA ARG A 248 19.57 2.51 15.01
C ARG A 248 19.38 2.64 13.51
N LEU A 249 20.34 3.28 12.85
CA LEU A 249 20.41 3.43 11.41
C LEU A 249 21.86 3.16 10.97
N SER A 250 22.01 2.42 9.88
CA SER A 250 23.29 2.24 9.20
C SER A 250 23.05 2.19 7.70
N GLY A 251 23.98 2.71 6.91
CA GLY A 251 23.79 2.80 5.47
C GLY A 251 24.48 4.01 4.87
N GLN A 252 23.99 4.42 3.71
CA GLN A 252 24.54 5.52 2.95
C GLN A 252 23.42 6.43 2.46
N PHE A 253 23.59 7.73 2.69
CA PHE A 253 22.89 8.76 1.93
C PHE A 253 23.76 9.18 0.74
N SER A 254 23.18 9.30 -0.45
CA SER A 254 23.83 9.80 -1.65
C SER A 254 23.10 11.04 -2.16
N GLN A 255 23.81 11.90 -2.91
CA GLN A 255 23.25 13.12 -3.51
C GLN A 255 22.63 14.09 -2.48
N LEU A 256 23.15 14.09 -1.25
CA LEU A 256 22.68 14.96 -0.17
C LEU A 256 23.02 16.42 -0.49
N ASP A 257 22.03 17.31 -0.43
CA ASP A 257 22.18 18.74 -0.69
C ASP A 257 22.72 19.47 0.54
N LEU A 258 24.00 19.84 0.49
CA LEU A 258 24.68 20.51 1.60
C LEU A 258 24.18 21.95 1.81
N ASP A 259 23.68 22.61 0.77
CA ASP A 259 23.18 23.97 0.88
C ASP A 259 21.89 24.01 1.71
N ARG A 260 20.95 23.11 1.39
CA ARG A 260 19.71 22.93 2.17
C ARG A 260 19.98 22.42 3.58
N LEU A 261 20.89 21.46 3.74
CA LEU A 261 21.16 20.86 5.05
C LEU A 261 21.90 21.83 5.99
N VAL A 262 22.87 22.59 5.47
CA VAL A 262 23.78 23.40 6.29
C VAL A 262 23.59 24.89 6.07
N SER A 263 23.83 25.40 4.87
CA SER A 263 23.89 26.86 4.59
C SER A 263 22.59 27.61 4.88
N GLN A 264 21.45 26.95 4.70
CA GLN A 264 20.14 27.55 4.97
C GLN A 264 19.75 27.52 6.45
N ARG A 265 20.47 26.76 7.27
CA ARG A 265 20.12 26.49 8.69
C ARG A 265 21.16 26.98 9.68
N PHE A 266 22.40 27.13 9.25
CA PHE A 266 23.53 27.53 10.08
C PHE A 266 24.29 28.70 9.42
N PRO A 267 25.03 29.50 10.18
CA PRO A 267 25.79 30.63 9.64
C PRO A 267 27.00 30.22 8.76
N HIS A 268 27.26 28.94 8.58
CA HIS A 268 28.37 28.39 7.79
C HIS A 268 27.91 28.10 6.37
N LYS A 269 28.74 28.38 5.36
CA LYS A 269 28.43 28.01 3.98
C LYS A 269 29.07 26.67 3.63
N LEU A 270 28.22 25.74 3.26
CA LEU A 270 28.52 24.44 2.68
C LEU A 270 27.56 24.23 1.50
N SER A 271 28.10 24.06 0.31
CA SER A 271 27.31 23.92 -0.93
C SER A 271 27.79 22.73 -1.74
N GLY A 272 26.95 22.25 -2.65
CA GLY A 272 27.24 21.07 -3.47
C GLY A 272 26.56 19.81 -2.95
N ARG A 273 26.98 18.66 -3.49
CA ARG A 273 26.41 17.36 -3.14
C ARG A 273 27.40 16.53 -2.34
N ALA A 274 26.88 15.76 -1.39
CA ALA A 274 27.67 14.84 -0.58
C ALA A 274 27.08 13.44 -0.55
N GLY A 275 27.96 12.48 -0.31
CA GLY A 275 27.61 11.16 0.21
C GLY A 275 27.93 11.11 1.71
N VAL A 276 27.05 10.50 2.49
CA VAL A 276 27.28 10.25 3.92
C VAL A 276 27.18 8.75 4.14
N LEU A 277 28.29 8.11 4.50
CA LEU A 277 28.34 6.71 4.89
C LEU A 277 28.26 6.62 6.41
N ILE A 278 27.17 6.04 6.91
CA ILE A 278 26.86 5.90 8.34
C ILE A 278 27.19 4.48 8.76
N SER A 279 28.21 4.34 9.60
CA SER A 279 28.60 3.07 10.21
C SER A 279 27.63 2.68 11.32
N ASP A 280 27.30 3.62 12.20
CA ASP A 280 26.30 3.46 13.27
C ASP A 280 25.72 4.83 13.65
N ALA A 281 24.41 4.95 13.64
CA ALA A 281 23.69 6.09 14.20
C ALA A 281 22.63 5.57 15.16
N ARG A 282 22.59 6.10 16.38
CA ARG A 282 21.62 5.71 17.41
C ARG A 282 20.86 6.90 17.91
N PHE A 283 19.57 6.71 18.12
CA PHE A 283 18.70 7.70 18.72
C PHE A 283 17.94 7.10 19.89
N GLU A 284 17.76 7.90 20.94
CA GLU A 284 16.95 7.59 22.12
C GLU A 284 16.13 8.80 22.53
N ALA A 285 14.87 8.59 22.90
CA ALA A 285 13.94 9.66 23.24
C ALA A 285 13.91 10.77 22.16
N SER A 286 13.94 10.36 20.88
CA SER A 286 13.98 11.24 19.71
C SER A 286 15.21 12.16 19.63
N ARG A 287 16.31 11.83 20.33
CA ARG A 287 17.58 12.54 20.25
C ARG A 287 18.68 11.62 19.76
N LEU A 288 19.52 12.11 18.85
CA LEU A 288 20.71 11.41 18.39
C LEU A 288 21.71 11.31 19.56
N THR A 289 22.09 10.08 19.93
CA THR A 289 23.02 9.80 21.04
C THR A 289 24.38 9.33 20.54
N LEU A 290 24.43 8.75 19.34
CA LEU A 290 25.66 8.33 18.67
C LEU A 290 25.51 8.55 17.17
N PHE A 291 26.56 9.05 16.53
CA PHE A 291 26.63 9.25 15.10
C PHE A 291 28.07 9.04 14.64
N ASP A 292 28.34 7.87 14.07
CA ASP A 292 29.61 7.51 13.44
C ASP A 292 29.40 7.44 11.93
N ALA A 293 29.96 8.40 11.21
CA ALA A 293 29.78 8.54 9.79
C ALA A 293 31.01 9.17 9.10
N THR A 294 31.22 8.79 7.86
CA THR A 294 32.17 9.42 6.94
C THR A 294 31.39 10.24 5.92
N ILE A 295 31.76 11.51 5.77
CA ILE A 295 31.18 12.40 4.76
C ILE A 295 32.19 12.53 3.62
N VAL A 296 31.73 12.29 2.39
CA VAL A 296 32.52 12.45 1.17
C VAL A 296 31.80 13.45 0.28
N SER A 297 32.50 14.48 -0.19
CA SER A 297 32.00 15.43 -1.16
C SER A 297 32.98 15.52 -2.32
N GLU A 298 32.47 15.44 -3.55
CA GLU A 298 33.28 15.54 -4.78
C GLU A 298 33.55 17.00 -5.18
N GLY A 299 32.99 17.98 -4.45
CA GLY A 299 33.20 19.40 -4.67
C GLY A 299 32.20 20.26 -3.89
N GLY A 300 32.66 21.41 -3.39
CA GLY A 300 31.85 22.35 -2.62
C GLY A 300 32.67 23.51 -2.09
N VAL A 301 32.01 24.64 -1.81
CA VAL A 301 32.63 25.77 -1.11
C VAL A 301 32.39 25.60 0.38
N VAL A 302 33.46 25.67 1.18
CA VAL A 302 33.42 25.77 2.64
C VAL A 302 33.90 27.18 3.00
N SER A 303 33.02 28.02 3.56
CA SER A 303 33.39 29.37 4.03
C SER A 303 32.57 29.80 5.24
#